data_AF-A0A7X4ET65-F1
#
_entry.id   AF-A0A7X4ET65-F1
#
_cell.length_a   1.000
_cell.length_b   1.000
_cell.length_c   1.000
_cell.angle_alpha   90.00
_cell.angle_beta   90.00
_cell.angle_gamma   90.00
#
_symmetry.space_group_name_H-M   'P 1'
#
loop_
_entity.id
_entity.type
_entity.pdbx_description
1 polymer ?
#
loop_
_entity_poly.entity_id
_entity_poly.type
_entity_poly.pdbx_seq_one_letter_code
_entity_poly.pdbx_strand_id
1 'polypeptide(L)'
;NGNVTGVIDRLEKSGLVERNRAEHDRRILYIQLTKEGRSRFSQMAKHHKRWLAELFGDISEKEMSRLQSLLLKVRQSASAGAASSQ
;
A
#
# COMPACT_ATOMS: atom_id res chain seq x y z
N ASN A 1 -15.07 -5.07 -4.21
CA ASN A 1 -13.87 -4.30 -3.81
C ASN A 1 -14.23 -2.85 -3.46
N GLY A 2 -14.70 -2.60 -2.23
CA GLY A 2 -15.18 -1.28 -1.77
C GLY A 2 -14.47 -0.74 -0.51
N ASN A 3 -13.28 -1.24 -0.17
CA ASN A 3 -12.64 -0.92 1.12
C ASN A 3 -11.83 0.39 1.11
N VAL A 4 -11.48 0.93 -0.06
CA VAL A 4 -10.57 2.10 -0.10
C VAL A 4 -11.22 3.35 0.49
N THR A 5 -12.50 3.61 0.17
CA THR A 5 -13.25 4.75 0.71
C THR A 5 -13.36 4.66 2.22
N GLY A 6 -13.74 3.49 2.76
CA GLY A 6 -13.85 3.29 4.20
C GLY A 6 -12.52 3.39 4.94
N VAL A 7 -11.40 2.99 4.33
CA VAL A 7 -10.07 3.23 4.89
C VAL A 7 -9.76 4.72 4.94
N ILE A 8 -10.01 5.45 3.85
CA ILE A 8 -9.75 6.89 3.81
C ILE A 8 -10.63 7.63 4.83
N ASP A 9 -11.92 7.28 4.96
CA ASP A 9 -12.82 7.90 5.93
C ASP A 9 -12.31 7.75 7.37
N ARG A 10 -11.79 6.57 7.73
CA ARG A 10 -11.18 6.34 9.06
C ARG A 10 -9.91 7.16 9.27
N LEU A 11 -9.07 7.27 8.23
CA LEU A 11 -7.83 8.04 8.30
C LEU A 11 -8.10 9.55 8.39
N GLU A 12 -9.11 10.04 7.69
CA GLU A 12 -9.59 11.42 7.76
C GLU A 12 -10.19 11.73 9.14
N LYS A 13 -11.09 10.87 9.65
CA LYS A 13 -11.65 10.99 11.01
C LYS A 13 -10.58 10.99 12.11
N SER A 14 -9.44 10.34 11.85
CA SER A 14 -8.31 10.29 12.78
C SER A 14 -7.31 11.44 12.60
N GLY A 15 -7.57 12.38 11.69
CA GLY A 15 -6.70 13.54 11.41
C GLY A 15 -5.41 13.22 10.65
N LEU A 16 -5.27 12.00 10.12
CA LEU A 16 -4.04 11.54 9.47
C LEU A 16 -4.02 11.83 7.97
N VAL A 17 -5.19 12.01 7.37
CA VAL A 17 -5.38 12.31 5.96
C VAL A 17 -6.36 13.47 5.83
N GLU A 18 -6.21 14.26 4.77
CA GLU A 18 -7.14 15.31 4.39
C GLU A 18 -7.57 15.15 2.93
N ARG A 19 -8.78 15.63 2.63
CA ARG A 19 -9.39 15.59 1.29
C ARG A 19 -9.54 17.01 0.75
N ASN A 20 -8.92 17.26 -0.40
CA ASN A 20 -9.03 18.52 -1.11
C ASN A 20 -9.69 18.29 -2.47
N ARG A 21 -10.71 19.10 -2.80
CA ARG A 21 -11.31 19.05 -4.15
C ARG A 21 -10.34 19.64 -5.16
N ALA A 22 -10.21 19.02 -6.32
CA ALA A 22 -9.44 19.61 -7.39
C ALA A 22 -10.09 20.92 -7.86
N GLU A 23 -9.28 21.95 -8.09
CA GLU A 23 -9.76 23.26 -8.55
C GLU A 23 -10.43 23.18 -9.94
N HIS A 24 -9.92 22.27 -10.78
CA HIS A 24 -10.29 22.17 -12.19
C HIS A 24 -11.42 21.17 -12.48
N ASP A 25 -11.69 20.23 -11.55
CA ASP A 25 -12.84 19.32 -11.63
C ASP A 25 -13.29 18.90 -10.22
N ARG A 26 -14.48 19.37 -9.82
CA ARG A 26 -15.04 19.12 -8.48
C ARG A 26 -15.40 17.65 -8.22
N ARG A 27 -15.37 16.80 -9.24
CA ARG A 27 -15.55 15.34 -9.10
C ARG A 27 -14.27 14.65 -8.64
N ILE A 28 -13.12 15.31 -8.70
CA ILE A 28 -11.83 14.79 -8.28
C ILE A 28 -11.54 15.20 -6.84
N LEU A 29 -11.16 14.23 -6.01
CA LEU A 29 -10.67 14.42 -4.65
C LEU A 29 -9.20 14.03 -4.58
N TYR A 30 -8.35 14.97 -4.16
CA TYR A 30 -6.99 14.71 -3.75
C TYR A 30 -6.97 14.27 -2.30
N ILE A 31 -6.40 13.10 -2.06
CA ILE A 31 -6.22 12.52 -0.75
C ILE A 31 -4.75 12.67 -0.38
N GLN A 32 -4.45 13.34 0.73
CA GLN A 32 -3.07 13.62 1.13
C GLN A 32 -2.89 13.36 2.62
N LEU A 33 -1.71 12.92 3.03
CA LEU A 33 -1.37 12.85 4.45
C LEU A 33 -1.33 14.27 5.03
N THR A 34 -1.82 14.43 6.25
CA THR A 34 -1.58 15.65 7.04
C THR A 34 -0.13 15.68 7.53
N LYS A 35 0.29 16.78 8.19
CA LYS A 35 1.59 16.83 8.86
C LYS A 35 1.71 15.74 9.94
N GLU A 36 0.65 15.51 10.70
CA GLU A 36 0.59 14.44 11.70
C GLU A 36 0.63 13.06 11.02
N GLY A 37 -0.17 12.86 9.99
CA GLY A 37 -0.19 11.63 9.20
C GLY A 37 1.19 11.25 8.65
N ARG A 38 1.91 12.23 8.09
CA ARG A 38 3.30 12.06 7.64
C ARG A 38 4.21 11.61 8.79
N SER A 39 4.17 12.29 9.94
CA SER A 39 5.03 11.95 11.09
C SER A 39 4.75 10.53 11.60
N ARG A 40 3.48 10.16 11.78
CA ARG A 40 3.09 8.80 12.21
C ARG A 40 3.51 7.75 11.19
N PHE A 41 3.29 8.02 9.91
CA PHE A 41 3.72 7.12 8.84
C PHE A 41 5.24 6.93 8.84
N SER A 42 6.03 8.00 9.00
CA SER A 42 7.49 7.91 9.06
C SER A 42 7.99 7.04 10.22
N GLN A 43 7.37 7.17 11.41
CA GLN A 43 7.71 6.34 12.56
C GLN A 43 7.39 4.87 12.28
N MET A 44 6.17 4.57 11.83
CA MET A 44 5.76 3.22 11.46
C MET A 44 6.66 2.62 10.37
N ALA A 45 6.96 3.39 9.32
CA ALA A 45 7.80 2.96 8.20
C ALA A 45 9.22 2.63 8.66
N LYS A 46 9.76 3.34 9.66
CA LYS A 46 11.08 3.02 10.24
C LYS A 46 11.09 1.65 10.90
N HIS A 47 10.08 1.34 11.71
CA HIS A 47 9.93 0.02 12.33
C HIS A 47 9.71 -1.06 11.28
N HIS A 48 8.85 -0.78 10.29
CA HIS A 48 8.55 -1.72 9.21
C HIS A 48 9.79 -2.05 8.38
N LYS A 49 10.61 -1.05 8.01
CA LYS A 49 11.86 -1.27 7.29
C LYS A 49 12.83 -2.16 8.08
N ARG A 50 12.98 -1.92 9.39
CA ARG A 50 13.84 -2.74 10.25
C ARG A 50 13.36 -4.18 10.28
N TRP A 51 12.07 -4.39 10.52
CA TRP A 51 11.48 -5.71 10.55
C TRP A 51 11.63 -6.45 9.21
N LEU A 52 11.47 -5.75 8.06
CA LEU A 52 11.74 -6.33 6.75
C LEU A 52 13.21 -6.72 6.58
N ALA A 53 14.14 -5.87 7.04
CA ALA A 53 15.56 -6.17 6.98
C ALA A 53 15.94 -7.39 7.84
N GLU A 54 15.30 -7.57 9.00
CA GLU A 54 15.46 -8.77 9.84
C GLU A 54 14.85 -10.00 9.17
N LEU A 55 13.62 -9.90 8.66
CA LEU A 55 12.92 -11.00 8.00
C LEU A 55 13.66 -11.53 6.76
N PHE A 56 14.31 -10.64 6.02
CA PHE A 56 15.03 -10.96 4.79
C PHE A 56 16.55 -10.96 4.95
N GLY A 57 17.06 -10.82 6.18
CA GLY A 57 18.48 -10.62 6.45
C GLY A 57 19.39 -11.74 5.94
N ASP A 58 18.87 -12.97 5.93
CA ASP A 58 19.61 -14.17 5.49
C ASP A 58 19.38 -14.53 4.01
N ILE A 59 18.58 -13.74 3.28
CA ILE A 59 18.28 -13.99 1.87
C ILE A 59 19.30 -13.27 0.98
N SER A 60 20.06 -14.01 0.18
CA SER A 60 20.95 -13.43 -0.82
C SER A 60 20.18 -12.72 -1.95
N GLU A 61 20.83 -11.80 -2.66
CA GLU A 61 20.21 -11.09 -3.79
C GLU A 61 19.65 -12.04 -4.87
N LYS A 62 20.35 -13.17 -5.12
CA LYS A 62 19.91 -14.19 -6.08
C LYS A 62 18.63 -14.89 -5.62
N GLU A 63 18.54 -15.23 -4.34
CA GLU A 63 17.35 -15.84 -3.75
C GLU A 63 16.18 -14.86 -3.72
N MET A 64 16.43 -13.59 -3.41
CA MET A 64 15.42 -12.53 -3.47
C MET A 64 14.85 -12.37 -4.88
N SER A 65 15.70 -12.32 -5.91
CA SER A 65 15.28 -12.26 -7.31
C SER A 65 14.44 -13.49 -7.72
N ARG A 66 14.84 -14.67 -7.24
CA ARG A 66 14.10 -15.90 -7.47
C ARG A 66 12.73 -15.88 -6.80
N LEU A 67 12.66 -15.45 -5.54
CA LEU A 67 11.41 -15.31 -4.78
C LEU A 67 10.44 -14.35 -5.48
N GLN A 68 10.93 -13.17 -5.90
CA GLN A 68 10.12 -12.20 -6.65
C GLN A 68 9.54 -12.82 -7.93
N SER A 69 10.37 -13.54 -8.70
CA SER A 69 9.93 -14.22 -9.92
C SER A 69 8.83 -15.25 -9.67
N LEU A 70 8.94 -16.02 -8.58
CA LEU A 70 7.93 -17.02 -8.21
C LEU A 70 6.62 -16.37 -7.76
N LEU A 71 6.69 -15.33 -6.91
CA LEU A 71 5.51 -14.59 -6.47
C LEU A 71 4.77 -13.91 -7.64
N LEU A 72 5.51 -13.38 -8.62
CA LEU A 72 4.92 -12.82 -9.84
C LEU A 72 4.14 -13.88 -10.63
N LYS A 73 4.68 -15.09 -10.76
CA LYS A 73 3.98 -16.21 -11.42
C LYS A 73 2.71 -16.60 -10.67
N VAL A 74 2.77 -16.73 -9.34
CA VAL A 74 1.59 -17.03 -8.50
C VAL A 74 0.52 -15.96 -8.68
N ARG A 75 0.90 -14.68 -8.67
CA ARG A 75 -0.04 -13.56 -8.90
C ARG A 75 -0.72 -13.66 -10.27
N GLN A 76 0.05 -13.94 -11.33
CA GLN A 76 -0.49 -14.11 -12.69
C GLN A 76 -1.50 -15.27 -12.74
N SER A 77 -1.17 -16.42 -12.16
CA SER A 77 -2.08 -17.56 -12.07
C SER A 77 -3.35 -17.24 -11.28
N ALA A 78 -3.24 -16.53 -10.15
CA ALA A 78 -4.40 -16.13 -9.35
C ALA A 78 -5.32 -15.16 -10.12
N SER A 79 -4.74 -14.20 -10.85
CA SER A 79 -5.53 -13.29 -11.70
C SER A 79 -6.17 -13.99 -12.89
N ALA A 80 -5.50 -14.99 -13.48
CA ALA A 80 -6.04 -15.77 -14.58
C ALA A 80 -7.18 -16.68 -14.10
N GLY A 81 -7.00 -17.39 -12.98
CA GLY A 81 -8.05 -18.24 -12.40
C GLY A 81 -9.30 -17.46 -11.97
N ALA A 82 -9.13 -16.24 -11.47
CA ALA A 82 -10.24 -15.34 -11.14
C ALA A 82 -10.99 -14.80 -12.38
N ALA A 83 -10.31 -14.68 -13.52
CA ALA A 83 -10.91 -14.29 -14.80
C ALA A 83 -11.55 -15.47 -15.56
N SER A 84 -11.04 -16.70 -15.36
CA SER A 84 -11.59 -17.93 -15.96
C SER A 84 -12.77 -18.52 -15.19
N SER A 85 -13.10 -17.95 -14.03
CA SER A 85 -14.23 -18.36 -13.17
C SER A 85 -15.42 -17.37 -13.25
N GLN A 86 -15.45 -16.51 -14.28
CA GLN A 86 -16.54 -15.59 -14.60
C GLN A 86 -17.05 -15.83 -16.02
#